data_AF-A0A8T5SM15-F1
#
_entry.id   AF-A0A8T5SM15-F1
#
_cell.length_a   1.000
_cell.length_b   1.000
_cell.length_c   1.000
_cell.angle_alpha   90.00
_cell.angle_beta   90.00
_cell.angle_gamma   90.00
#
_symmetry.space_group_name_H-M   'P 1'
#
loop_
_entity.id
_entity.type
_entity.pdbx_description
1 polymer ?
#
loop_
_entity_poly.entity_id
_entity_poly.type
_entity_poly.pdbx_seq_one_letter_code
_entity_poly.pdbx_strand_id
1 'polypeptide(L)'
;MTHTEEPSFNDIITLVAQLVPDIPKPSEIIFEIEHKDRVLWLEGWCDGCIAGKGFPSKGEGMLEEKLDHIRKLTPGFLEKRARERGMTVQYSGFIPLEDKEFLYGVSWAIFRKQI
;
A
#
# COMPACT_ATOMS: atom_id res chain seq x y z
N MET A 1 -18.64 14.03 -27.01
CA MET A 1 -17.60 13.00 -27.06
C MET A 1 -16.86 13.05 -25.75
N THR A 2 -17.19 12.17 -24.80
CA THR A 2 -16.48 12.08 -23.53
C THR A 2 -15.21 11.28 -23.80
N HIS A 3 -14.09 11.97 -23.98
CA HIS A 3 -12.79 11.34 -23.80
C HIS A 3 -12.67 10.97 -22.33
N THR A 4 -13.03 9.74 -21.98
CA THR A 4 -12.49 9.12 -20.77
C THR A 4 -11.07 8.73 -21.12
N GLU A 5 -10.16 9.71 -21.02
CA GLU A 5 -8.73 9.40 -21.03
C GLU A 5 -8.47 8.50 -19.83
N GLU A 6 -7.90 7.32 -20.09
CA GLU A 6 -7.48 6.42 -19.02
C GLU A 6 -6.44 7.15 -18.16
N PRO A 7 -6.53 7.08 -16.83
CA PRO A 7 -5.57 7.76 -15.96
C PRO A 7 -4.17 7.23 -16.25
N SER A 8 -3.21 8.15 -16.37
CA SER A 8 -1.81 7.76 -16.51
C SER A 8 -1.30 7.09 -15.23
N PHE A 9 -0.18 6.38 -15.33
CA PHE A 9 0.47 5.81 -14.15
C PHE A 9 0.79 6.87 -13.09
N ASN A 10 1.19 8.07 -13.51
CA ASN A 10 1.46 9.18 -12.60
C ASN A 10 0.19 9.71 -11.93
N ASP A 11 -0.95 9.71 -12.64
CA ASP A 11 -2.23 10.09 -12.04
C ASP A 11 -2.64 9.09 -10.96
N ILE A 12 -2.41 7.79 -11.21
CA ILE A 12 -2.67 6.72 -10.23
C ILE A 12 -1.77 6.86 -9.01
N ILE A 13 -0.46 7.08 -9.21
CA ILE A 13 0.49 7.33 -8.11
C ILE A 13 0.04 8.51 -7.27
N THR A 14 -0.24 9.64 -7.94
CA THR A 14 -0.66 10.88 -7.28
C THR A 14 -1.92 10.67 -6.47
N LEU A 15 -2.91 9.99 -7.04
CA LEU A 15 -4.16 9.67 -6.36
C LEU A 15 -3.92 8.79 -5.13
N VAL A 16 -3.15 7.70 -5.26
CA VAL A 16 -2.82 6.80 -4.15
C VAL A 16 -2.10 7.55 -3.02
N ALA A 17 -1.17 8.43 -3.38
CA ALA A 17 -0.41 9.27 -2.44
C ALA A 17 -1.25 10.36 -1.75
N GLN A 18 -2.40 10.73 -2.31
CA GLN A 18 -3.36 11.64 -1.69
C GLN A 18 -4.34 10.91 -0.76
N LEU A 19 -4.70 9.67 -1.09
CA LEU A 19 -5.63 8.87 -0.29
C LEU A 19 -4.98 8.33 0.99
N VAL A 20 -3.70 7.97 0.94
CA VAL A 20 -2.96 7.48 2.11
C VAL A 20 -2.26 8.64 2.83
N PRO A 21 -2.54 8.87 4.13
CA PRO A 21 -1.89 9.93 4.90
C PRO A 21 -0.36 9.79 4.95
N ASP A 22 0.37 10.91 4.74
CA ASP A 22 1.83 10.97 4.89
C ASP A 22 2.19 11.36 6.33
N ILE A 23 2.28 10.36 7.21
CA ILE A 23 2.54 10.53 8.63
C ILE A 23 3.44 9.40 9.16
N PRO A 24 4.23 9.64 10.22
CA PRO A 24 5.20 8.66 10.72
C PRO A 24 4.57 7.52 11.54
N LYS A 25 3.23 7.39 11.58
CA LYS A 25 2.52 6.46 12.47
C LYS A 25 1.93 5.27 11.68
N PRO A 26 2.47 4.04 11.86
CA PRO A 26 1.99 2.85 11.15
C PRO A 26 0.49 2.55 11.29
N SER A 27 -0.12 2.92 12.41
CA SER A 27 -1.55 2.66 12.67
C SER A 27 -2.50 3.56 11.89
N GLU A 28 -2.01 4.63 11.29
CA GLU A 28 -2.83 5.69 10.69
C GLU A 28 -2.64 5.82 9.16
N ILE A 29 -1.85 4.95 8.53
CA ILE A 29 -1.54 4.97 7.09
C ILE A 29 -2.36 3.95 6.28
N ILE A 30 -3.58 3.68 6.71
CA ILE A 30 -4.50 2.73 6.05
C ILE A 30 -5.68 3.50 5.46
N PHE A 31 -6.05 3.16 4.22
CA PHE A 31 -7.23 3.69 3.57
C PHE A 31 -7.97 2.56 2.82
N GLU A 32 -9.30 2.54 2.91
CA GLU A 32 -10.13 1.52 2.25
C GLU A 32 -11.35 2.14 1.57
N ILE A 33 -11.71 1.58 0.41
CA ILE A 33 -12.96 1.89 -0.30
C ILE A 33 -13.71 0.61 -0.55
N GLU A 34 -14.93 0.50 -0.03
CA GLU A 34 -15.81 -0.63 -0.32
C GLU A 34 -16.72 -0.36 -1.52
N HIS A 35 -16.84 -1.34 -2.41
CA HIS A 35 -17.84 -1.34 -3.48
C HIS A 35 -18.36 -2.76 -3.74
N LYS A 36 -19.62 -3.03 -3.35
CA LYS A 36 -20.29 -4.33 -3.49
C LYS A 36 -19.49 -5.48 -2.83
N ASP A 37 -19.06 -6.46 -3.62
CA ASP A 37 -18.27 -7.62 -3.20
C ASP A 37 -16.76 -7.34 -3.19
N ARG A 38 -16.33 -6.09 -3.41
CA ARG A 38 -14.93 -5.71 -3.50
C ARG A 38 -14.54 -4.63 -2.50
N VAL A 39 -13.29 -4.65 -2.07
CA VAL A 39 -12.67 -3.62 -1.24
C VAL A 39 -11.33 -3.25 -1.86
N LEU A 40 -11.15 -1.97 -2.20
CA LEU A 40 -9.82 -1.43 -2.46
C LEU A 40 -9.16 -1.16 -1.11
N TRP A 41 -8.04 -1.80 -0.87
CA TRP A 41 -7.21 -1.63 0.33
C TRP A 41 -5.91 -0.94 -0.07
N LEU A 42 -5.58 0.15 0.63
CA LEU A 42 -4.32 0.88 0.51
C LEU A 42 -3.67 0.94 1.89
N GLU A 43 -2.41 0.51 1.99
CA GLU A 43 -1.65 0.58 3.24
C GLU A 43 -0.24 1.12 2.98
N GLY A 44 0.04 2.24 3.62
CA GLY A 44 1.32 2.93 3.53
C GLY A 44 2.46 2.21 4.24
N TRP A 45 3.68 2.59 3.90
CA TRP A 45 4.90 2.16 4.57
C TRP A 45 5.73 3.35 5.02
N CYS A 46 6.09 3.36 6.29
CA CYS A 46 7.06 4.28 6.87
C CYS A 46 8.12 3.49 7.65
N ASP A 47 9.16 4.15 8.17
CA ASP A 47 10.20 3.49 8.98
C ASP A 47 9.62 2.61 10.11
N GLY A 48 8.58 3.09 10.78
CA GLY A 48 7.92 2.35 11.87
C GLY A 48 7.31 1.03 11.40
N CYS A 49 6.86 0.96 10.15
CA CYS A 49 6.31 -0.26 9.56
C CYS A 49 7.37 -1.31 9.31
N ILE A 50 8.54 -0.90 8.80
CA ILE A 50 9.59 -1.84 8.40
C ILE A 50 10.37 -2.35 9.62
N ALA A 51 10.62 -1.48 10.60
CA ALA A 51 11.28 -1.86 11.85
C ALA A 51 10.49 -2.95 12.60
N GLY A 52 9.15 -2.89 12.58
CA GLY A 52 8.29 -3.93 13.16
C GLY A 52 8.27 -5.27 12.40
N LYS A 53 8.91 -5.35 11.22
CA LYS A 53 8.94 -6.54 10.34
C LYS A 53 10.30 -7.22 10.26
N GLY A 54 11.29 -6.77 11.04
CA GLY A 54 12.61 -7.39 11.11
C GLY A 54 13.62 -6.86 10.09
N PHE A 55 13.32 -5.74 9.42
CA PHE A 55 14.33 -4.90 8.79
C PHE A 55 15.14 -4.16 9.89
N PRO A 56 16.41 -3.77 9.67
CA PRO A 56 17.23 -3.07 10.67
C PRO A 56 16.54 -1.89 11.36
N SER A 57 17.13 -1.41 12.46
CA SER A 57 16.50 -0.48 13.39
C SER A 57 16.00 0.79 12.69
N LYS A 58 15.00 1.47 13.25
CA LYS A 58 14.44 2.73 12.71
C LYS A 58 15.58 3.70 12.30
N GLY A 59 15.63 4.08 11.01
CA GLY A 59 16.65 4.98 10.46
C GLY A 59 17.86 4.31 9.81
N GLU A 60 17.94 2.97 9.79
CA GLU A 60 19.00 2.20 9.13
C GLU A 60 18.55 1.63 7.78
N GLY A 61 19.52 1.35 6.90
CA GLY A 61 19.29 0.82 5.54
C GLY A 61 19.04 1.90 4.48
N MET A 62 19.50 1.65 3.26
CA MET A 62 19.30 2.56 2.12
C MET A 62 17.83 2.54 1.67
N LEU A 63 17.34 3.64 1.10
CA LEU A 63 15.95 3.73 0.61
C LEU A 63 15.61 2.58 -0.36
N GLU A 64 16.52 2.24 -1.28
CA GLU A 64 16.32 1.14 -2.23
C GLU A 64 16.15 -0.22 -1.54
N GLU A 65 16.93 -0.48 -0.49
CA GLU A 65 16.84 -1.73 0.28
C GLU A 65 15.51 -1.82 1.04
N LYS A 66 15.05 -0.69 1.60
CA LYS A 66 13.74 -0.58 2.23
C LYS A 66 12.62 -0.88 1.23
N LEU A 67 12.67 -0.27 0.04
CA LEU A 67 11.68 -0.48 -1.02
C LEU A 67 11.68 -1.93 -1.52
N ASP A 68 12.85 -2.55 -1.71
CA ASP A 68 12.97 -3.95 -2.11
C ASP A 68 12.42 -4.90 -1.04
N HIS A 69 12.71 -4.63 0.23
CA HIS A 69 12.16 -5.39 1.35
C HIS A 69 10.63 -5.30 1.40
N ILE A 70 10.06 -4.09 1.26
CA ILE A 70 8.61 -3.89 1.22
C ILE A 70 7.97 -4.65 0.05
N ARG A 71 8.57 -4.58 -1.15
CA ARG A 71 8.09 -5.32 -2.33
C ARG A 71 8.04 -6.82 -2.06
N LYS A 72 9.06 -7.39 -1.43
CA LYS A 72 9.12 -8.82 -1.07
C LYS A 72 8.05 -9.21 -0.05
N LEU A 73 7.76 -8.35 0.92
CA LEU A 73 6.75 -8.62 1.95
C LEU A 73 5.31 -8.46 1.45
N THR A 74 5.09 -7.54 0.51
CA THR A 74 3.75 -7.10 0.08
C THR A 74 2.79 -8.24 -0.25
N PRO A 75 3.14 -9.27 -1.05
CA PRO A 75 2.22 -10.34 -1.39
C PRO A 75 1.72 -11.13 -0.17
N GLY A 76 2.63 -11.64 0.66
CA GLY A 76 2.28 -12.43 1.85
C GLY A 76 1.57 -11.58 2.92
N PHE A 77 1.93 -10.30 3.01
CA PHE A 77 1.29 -9.33 3.87
C PHE A 77 -0.19 -9.11 3.50
N LEU A 78 -0.47 -8.83 2.22
CA LEU A 78 -1.83 -8.57 1.74
C LEU A 78 -2.70 -9.83 1.77
N GLU A 79 -2.14 -11.01 1.48
CA GLU A 79 -2.82 -12.29 1.66
C GLU A 79 -3.25 -12.52 3.12
N LYS A 80 -2.34 -12.24 4.07
CA LYS A 80 -2.67 -12.31 5.49
C LYS A 80 -3.80 -11.34 5.85
N ARG A 81 -3.74 -10.10 5.38
CA ARG A 81 -4.78 -9.07 5.60
C ARG A 81 -6.14 -9.50 5.04
N ALA A 82 -6.18 -10.01 3.82
CA ALA A 82 -7.41 -10.49 3.19
C ALA A 82 -8.03 -11.64 4.00
N ARG A 83 -7.20 -12.63 4.39
CA ARG A 83 -7.65 -13.79 5.17
C ARG A 83 -8.20 -13.41 6.54
N GLU A 84 -7.57 -12.47 7.25
CA GLU A 84 -8.06 -11.97 8.55
C GLU A 84 -9.45 -11.33 8.45
N ARG A 85 -9.89 -10.96 7.24
CA ARG A 85 -11.17 -10.33 6.94
C ARG A 85 -12.15 -11.25 6.20
N GLY A 86 -11.82 -12.53 6.03
CA GLY A 86 -12.67 -13.46 5.26
C GLY A 86 -12.75 -13.09 3.76
N MET A 87 -11.70 -12.49 3.22
CA MET A 87 -11.61 -12.06 1.82
C MET A 87 -10.45 -12.76 1.10
N THR A 88 -10.42 -12.67 -0.22
CA THR A 88 -9.30 -13.11 -1.07
C THR A 88 -8.69 -11.93 -1.83
N VAL A 89 -7.40 -12.01 -2.14
CA VAL A 89 -6.72 -11.01 -2.99
C VAL A 89 -7.04 -11.31 -4.46
N GLN A 90 -7.62 -10.35 -5.18
CA GLN A 90 -7.85 -10.47 -6.63
C GLN A 90 -6.72 -9.83 -7.44
N TYR A 91 -6.30 -8.63 -7.03
CA TYR A 91 -5.18 -7.89 -7.60
C TYR A 91 -4.40 -7.24 -6.47
N SER A 92 -3.09 -7.10 -6.63
CA SER A 92 -2.24 -6.43 -5.65
C SER A 92 -0.95 -5.92 -6.25
N GLY A 93 -0.29 -5.04 -5.51
CA GLY A 93 1.02 -4.54 -5.86
C GLY A 93 1.57 -3.60 -4.80
N PHE A 94 2.73 -3.03 -5.11
CA PHE A 94 3.38 -2.00 -4.31
C PHE A 94 3.78 -0.83 -5.21
N ILE A 95 3.42 0.38 -4.79
CA ILE A 95 3.74 1.63 -5.47
C ILE A 95 4.72 2.41 -4.61
N PRO A 96 5.99 2.58 -5.02
CA PRO A 96 6.91 3.48 -4.34
C PRO A 96 6.47 4.94 -4.51
N LEU A 97 6.70 5.77 -3.50
CA LEU A 97 6.43 7.21 -3.53
C LEU A 97 7.73 7.97 -3.25
N GLU A 98 8.03 8.96 -4.10
CA GLU A 98 9.29 9.71 -4.05
C GLU A 98 9.12 11.08 -3.37
N ASP A 99 7.95 11.69 -3.46
CA ASP A 99 7.69 13.08 -3.02
C ASP A 99 7.05 13.18 -1.61
N LYS A 100 7.31 12.20 -0.74
CA LYS A 100 6.71 12.11 0.61
C LYS A 100 7.78 12.03 1.70
N GLU A 101 7.51 12.66 2.84
CA GLU A 101 8.50 12.78 3.93
C GLU A 101 8.59 11.49 4.75
N PHE A 102 7.45 10.88 5.07
CA PHE A 102 7.37 9.72 5.95
C PHE A 102 6.88 8.46 5.24
N LEU A 103 6.32 8.59 4.03
CA LEU A 103 5.67 7.52 3.29
C LEU A 103 6.52 7.05 2.11
N TYR A 104 7.14 5.88 2.23
CA TYR A 104 7.98 5.29 1.17
C TYR A 104 7.21 4.72 0.00
N GLY A 105 5.96 4.36 0.23
CA GLY A 105 5.13 3.69 -0.75
C GLY A 105 3.87 3.11 -0.15
N VAL A 106 3.03 2.58 -1.02
CA VAL A 106 1.73 2.03 -0.67
C VAL A 106 1.61 0.63 -1.25
N SER A 107 1.37 -0.35 -0.38
CA SER A 107 0.85 -1.65 -0.79
C SER A 107 -0.64 -1.50 -1.08
N TRP A 108 -1.08 -1.97 -2.24
CA TRP A 108 -2.48 -1.91 -2.63
C TRP A 108 -3.01 -3.30 -2.94
N ALA A 109 -4.29 -3.51 -2.69
CA ALA A 109 -5.00 -4.70 -3.13
C ALA A 109 -6.46 -4.42 -3.45
N ILE A 110 -7.02 -5.18 -4.39
CA ILE A 110 -8.45 -5.36 -4.54
C ILE A 110 -8.80 -6.68 -3.87
N PHE A 111 -9.43 -6.61 -2.70
CA PHE A 111 -9.98 -7.76 -2.01
C PHE A 111 -11.37 -8.09 -2.53
N ARG A 112 -11.72 -9.37 -2.52
CA ARG A 112 -13.05 -9.87 -2.82
C ARG A 112 -13.64 -10.59 -1.61
N LYS A 113 -14.88 -10.22 -1.25
CA LYS A 113 -15.63 -10.88 -0.18
C LYS A 113 -15.94 -12.31 -0.61
N GLN A 114 -15.66 -13.29 0.25
CA GLN A 114 -16.13 -14.66 0.03
C GLN A 114 -17.66 -14.66 0.20
N ILE A 115 -18.38 -15.02 -0.87
CA ILE A 115 -19.85 -15.11 -0.90
C ILE A 115 -20.25 -16.51 -0.46
#